data_AF-A0A1V2BB04-F1
#
_entry.id   AF-A0A1V2BB04-F1
#
_cell.length_a   1.000
_cell.length_b   1.000
_cell.length_c   1.000
_cell.angle_alpha   90.00
_cell.angle_beta   90.00
_cell.angle_gamma   90.00
#
_symmetry.space_group_name_H-M   'P 1'
#
loop_
_entity.id
_entity.type
_entity.pdbx_description
1 polymer ?
#
loop_
_entity_poly.entity_id
_entity_poly.type
_entity_poly.pdbx_seq_one_letter_code
_entity_poly.pdbx_strand_id
1 'polypeptide(L)'
;MLSLFICGKGRAQDITWYKHIAPIIHNNCTPCHRTGEAAPFPLVTYEDVAKRASMIQRVTEARYMPPWKPDPHYVQYANERRLSDEEISMIANWATHDMPKGNAGDAKDKQNFVPGTVYNRPPDLVLKMKESYRLEGDNQDHYIVYKIPFELADSMNVEGVEFITNNRKVIHHANYEIDDVPGMDIYNTADFVDYTNEKVKYFENYVSYRKRIMYFGGWIPGASMESYPEHIGWVMPKRGVILLTVHYAPLGKAEDVLSGIQIWTTKSNITRRIKNESLGSGSESQKQIQPFFYLPPDVVRTFSLDVKIEEDRSLLYVWPHMHLLGQVFKAYAIKPDKDTIPLVYIPVWDFNWQEIYWFPKMVKIPKGSTIHIEATYDNTINNPYNPNLPPALVMENMNTKDEMMTLVIVTLPYKDGDENISLK
;
A
#
# COMPACT_ATOMS: atom_id res chain seq x y z
N MET A 1 19.99 35.41 -59.02
CA MET A 1 18.79 35.25 -58.18
C MET A 1 19.14 34.25 -57.08
N LEU A 2 19.27 34.74 -55.85
CA LEU A 2 19.65 33.94 -54.68
C LEU A 2 18.37 33.33 -54.10
N SER A 3 18.22 32.01 -54.17
CA SER A 3 17.06 31.31 -53.60
C SER A 3 17.24 31.15 -52.09
N LEU A 4 16.42 31.85 -51.32
CA LEU A 4 16.27 31.65 -49.87
C LEU A 4 15.46 30.36 -49.65
N PHE A 5 16.11 29.30 -49.18
CA PHE A 5 15.42 28.16 -48.60
C PHE A 5 14.95 28.54 -47.19
N ILE A 6 13.67 28.87 -47.04
CA ILE A 6 13.02 28.95 -45.72
C ILE A 6 12.82 27.52 -45.27
N CYS A 7 13.73 27.04 -44.42
CA CYS A 7 13.53 25.80 -43.69
C CYS A 7 12.44 26.05 -42.64
N GLY A 8 11.21 25.67 -42.96
CA GLY A 8 10.12 25.65 -41.99
C GLY A 8 10.47 24.65 -40.89
N LYS A 9 10.86 25.15 -39.71
CA LYS A 9 10.82 24.35 -38.48
C LYS A 9 9.38 23.90 -38.31
N GLY A 10 9.10 22.63 -38.58
CA GLY A 10 7.87 22.01 -38.12
C GLY A 10 7.77 22.28 -36.62
N ARG A 11 6.70 22.95 -36.19
CA ARG A 11 6.35 23.07 -34.77
C ARG A 11 6.09 21.65 -34.27
N ALA A 12 7.10 21.00 -33.69
CA ALA A 12 6.83 20.03 -32.65
C ALA A 12 5.93 20.74 -31.63
N GLN A 13 4.82 20.13 -31.22
CA GLN A 13 3.95 20.76 -30.22
C GLN A 13 4.78 21.01 -28.96
N ASP A 14 4.94 22.27 -28.56
CA ASP A 14 5.69 22.63 -27.36
C ASP A 14 5.03 21.95 -26.15
N ILE A 15 5.80 21.13 -25.43
CA ILE A 15 5.37 20.50 -24.18
C ILE A 15 5.27 21.60 -23.13
N THR A 16 4.15 21.69 -22.42
CA THR A 16 3.85 22.77 -21.47
C THR A 16 3.30 22.23 -20.17
N TRP A 17 3.43 23.02 -19.09
CA TRP A 17 2.94 22.64 -17.78
C TRP A 17 1.45 22.29 -17.78
N TYR A 18 0.57 23.25 -18.11
CA TYR A 18 -0.88 23.04 -17.96
C TYR A 18 -1.44 21.90 -18.81
N LYS A 19 -0.94 21.72 -20.03
CA LYS A 19 -1.49 20.75 -20.97
C LYS A 19 -0.92 19.35 -20.79
N HIS A 20 0.35 19.24 -20.39
CA HIS A 20 1.13 18.01 -20.52
C HIS A 20 1.73 17.55 -19.19
N ILE A 21 2.41 18.41 -18.44
CA ILE A 21 3.18 18.00 -17.26
C ILE A 21 2.33 17.97 -16.00
N ALA A 22 1.42 18.92 -15.81
CA ALA A 22 0.57 19.00 -14.63
C ALA A 22 -0.24 17.70 -14.44
N PRO A 23 -0.93 17.13 -15.47
CA PRO A 23 -1.62 15.86 -15.30
C PRO A 23 -0.71 14.70 -14.85
N ILE A 24 0.51 14.62 -15.39
CA ILE A 24 1.47 13.56 -15.04
C ILE A 24 1.89 13.70 -13.56
N ILE A 25 2.31 14.90 -13.15
CA ILE A 25 2.74 15.16 -11.77
C ILE A 25 1.57 14.98 -10.79
N HIS A 26 0.38 15.44 -11.15
CA HIS A 26 -0.79 15.42 -10.29
C HIS A 26 -1.32 14.01 -10.02
N ASN A 27 -1.25 13.13 -11.00
CA ASN A 27 -1.67 11.74 -10.84
C ASN A 27 -0.62 10.90 -10.12
N ASN A 28 0.67 11.15 -10.38
CA ASN A 28 1.73 10.21 -9.98
C ASN A 28 2.63 10.69 -8.84
N CYS A 29 2.70 12.00 -8.57
CA CYS A 29 3.61 12.58 -7.58
C CYS A 29 2.87 13.35 -6.47
N THR A 30 1.88 14.16 -6.83
CA THR A 30 1.13 14.99 -5.87
C THR A 30 0.42 14.22 -4.76
N PRO A 31 -0.03 12.96 -4.92
CA PRO A 31 -0.61 12.20 -3.80
C PRO A 31 0.31 12.14 -2.57
N CYS A 32 1.63 12.04 -2.77
CA CYS A 32 2.63 12.12 -1.70
C CYS A 32 3.16 13.53 -1.48
N HIS A 33 3.26 14.32 -2.55
CA HIS A 33 3.86 15.65 -2.58
C HIS A 33 2.83 16.77 -2.50
N ARG A 34 2.01 16.77 -1.46
CA ARG A 34 1.16 17.91 -1.09
C ARG A 34 1.24 18.16 0.42
N THR A 35 0.87 19.35 0.86
CA THR A 35 0.93 19.72 2.28
C THR A 35 0.12 18.74 3.13
N GLY A 36 0.74 18.21 4.20
CA GLY A 36 0.12 17.22 5.10
C GLY A 36 0.31 15.76 4.67
N GLU A 37 0.94 15.50 3.52
CA GLU A 37 1.29 14.15 3.07
C GLU A 37 2.75 13.79 3.40
N ALA A 38 3.12 12.54 3.08
CA ALA A 38 4.38 11.94 3.51
C ALA A 38 5.64 12.63 2.95
N ALA A 39 5.57 13.25 1.76
CA ALA A 39 6.75 13.83 1.15
C ALA A 39 7.15 15.19 1.79
N PRO A 40 8.44 15.53 1.80
CA PRO A 40 8.94 16.71 2.52
C PRO A 40 8.63 18.05 1.85
N PHE A 41 8.12 18.05 0.61
CA PHE A 41 7.80 19.27 -0.13
C PHE A 41 6.63 19.07 -1.11
N PRO A 42 5.89 20.14 -1.43
CA PRO A 42 4.79 20.08 -2.39
C PRO A 42 5.29 20.05 -3.85
N LEU A 43 4.49 19.40 -4.69
CA LEU A 43 4.52 19.34 -6.16
C LEU A 43 3.08 19.54 -6.67
N VAL A 44 2.46 20.66 -6.33
CA VAL A 44 1.04 20.97 -6.65
C VAL A 44 0.94 22.09 -7.68
N THR A 45 1.81 23.09 -7.58
CA THR A 45 1.80 24.26 -8.47
C THR A 45 2.90 24.18 -9.52
N TYR A 46 2.77 24.98 -10.58
CA TYR A 46 3.86 25.15 -11.55
C TYR A 46 5.15 25.55 -10.85
N GLU A 47 5.08 26.52 -9.93
CA GLU A 47 6.23 27.05 -9.20
C GLU A 47 6.89 25.97 -8.33
N ASP A 48 6.09 25.04 -7.77
CA ASP A 48 6.60 23.90 -7.02
C ASP A 48 7.42 22.93 -7.84
N VAL A 49 6.96 22.65 -9.06
CA VAL A 49 7.60 21.69 -9.97
C VAL A 49 8.78 22.35 -10.69
N ALA A 50 8.60 23.56 -11.22
CA ALA A 50 9.62 24.28 -11.98
C ALA A 50 10.90 24.50 -11.17
N LYS A 51 10.79 24.91 -9.89
CA LYS A 51 11.97 25.09 -9.01
C LYS A 51 12.74 23.78 -8.74
N ARG A 52 12.17 22.62 -9.09
CA ARG A 52 12.73 21.27 -8.90
C ARG A 52 12.87 20.47 -10.19
N ALA A 53 12.66 21.08 -11.37
CA ALA A 53 12.53 20.34 -12.62
C ALA A 53 13.75 19.44 -12.92
N SER A 54 14.97 19.92 -12.67
CA SER A 54 16.19 19.11 -12.85
C SER A 54 16.25 17.89 -11.91
N MET A 55 15.82 18.04 -10.65
CA MET A 55 15.73 16.92 -9.70
C MET A 55 14.66 15.93 -10.17
N ILE A 56 13.48 16.44 -10.54
CA ILE A 56 12.34 15.63 -11.00
C ILE A 56 12.72 14.83 -12.25
N GLN A 57 13.37 15.47 -13.23
CA GLN A 57 13.93 14.81 -14.39
C GLN A 57 14.86 13.66 -13.97
N ARG A 58 15.87 13.94 -13.15
CA ARG A 58 16.86 12.92 -12.74
C ARG A 58 16.20 11.72 -12.04
N VAL A 59 15.27 11.94 -11.13
CA VAL A 59 14.65 10.84 -10.37
C VAL A 59 13.64 10.05 -11.21
N THR A 60 13.00 10.68 -12.20
CA THR A 60 12.07 10.01 -13.11
C THR A 60 12.80 9.21 -14.20
N GLU A 61 13.87 9.76 -14.78
CA GLU A 61 14.76 9.05 -15.72
C GLU A 61 15.42 7.82 -15.06
N ALA A 62 15.82 7.95 -13.79
CA ALA A 62 16.36 6.85 -13.01
C ALA A 62 15.30 5.83 -12.54
N ARG A 63 14.00 6.09 -12.79
CA ARG A 63 12.85 5.34 -12.25
C ARG A 63 12.88 5.18 -10.72
N TYR A 64 13.52 6.12 -10.04
CA TYR A 64 13.53 6.19 -8.60
C TYR A 64 12.18 6.68 -8.07
N MET A 65 11.56 7.62 -8.79
CA MET A 65 10.24 8.16 -8.50
C MET A 65 9.37 8.18 -9.77
N PRO A 66 8.05 8.01 -9.63
CA PRO A 66 7.37 7.49 -8.44
C PRO A 66 7.71 6.01 -8.24
N PRO A 67 7.73 5.54 -6.98
CA PRO A 67 8.08 4.17 -6.66
C PRO A 67 6.96 3.23 -7.08
N TRP A 68 7.30 2.24 -7.90
CA TRP A 68 6.44 1.13 -8.28
C TRP A 68 7.30 -0.10 -8.53
N LYS A 69 7.15 -1.12 -7.67
CA LYS A 69 8.06 -2.28 -7.62
C LYS A 69 7.61 -3.48 -8.45
N PRO A 70 6.31 -3.74 -8.68
CA PRO A 70 5.92 -4.85 -9.53
C PRO A 70 6.41 -4.70 -10.97
N ASP A 71 6.71 -5.82 -11.62
CA ASP A 71 7.05 -5.87 -13.05
C ASP A 71 5.81 -5.56 -13.90
N PRO A 72 5.83 -4.47 -14.70
CA PRO A 72 4.69 -4.05 -15.51
C PRO A 72 4.37 -5.03 -16.67
N HIS A 73 5.27 -5.95 -16.99
CA HIS A 73 5.04 -6.97 -18.04
C HIS A 73 4.44 -8.26 -17.49
N TYR A 74 4.33 -8.41 -16.16
CA TYR A 74 3.77 -9.61 -15.54
C TYR A 74 2.27 -9.46 -15.25
N VAL A 75 1.88 -8.37 -14.58
CA VAL A 75 0.50 -8.02 -14.23
C VAL A 75 0.34 -6.51 -14.30
N GLN A 76 -0.78 -6.04 -14.85
CA GLN A 76 -1.18 -4.63 -14.79
C GLN A 76 -2.12 -4.40 -13.61
N TYR A 77 -1.95 -3.27 -12.93
CA TYR A 77 -2.75 -2.90 -11.76
C TYR A 77 -3.47 -1.58 -11.97
N ALA A 78 -4.63 -1.44 -11.34
CA ALA A 78 -5.50 -0.27 -11.44
C ALA A 78 -4.92 0.96 -10.74
N ASN A 79 -4.10 0.77 -9.71
CA ASN A 79 -3.43 1.83 -8.95
C ASN A 79 -1.96 2.02 -9.34
N GLU A 80 -1.55 1.56 -10.54
CA GLU A 80 -0.19 1.74 -11.04
C GLU A 80 0.15 3.22 -11.19
N ARG A 81 1.22 3.65 -10.52
CA ARG A 81 1.75 5.03 -10.58
C ARG A 81 2.99 5.16 -11.44
N ARG A 82 3.43 4.07 -12.09
CA ARG A 82 4.65 4.06 -12.90
C ARG A 82 4.50 5.01 -14.08
N LEU A 83 5.50 5.85 -14.30
CA LEU A 83 5.57 6.68 -15.51
C LEU A 83 5.96 5.84 -16.72
N SER A 84 5.22 6.03 -17.81
CA SER A 84 5.59 5.54 -19.14
C SER A 84 6.85 6.23 -19.66
N ASP A 85 7.50 5.61 -20.64
CA ASP A 85 8.72 6.15 -21.25
C ASP A 85 8.45 7.47 -21.97
N GLU A 86 7.24 7.62 -22.51
CA GLU A 86 6.75 8.86 -23.11
C GLU A 86 6.59 9.96 -22.05
N GLU A 87 5.95 9.67 -20.91
CA GLU A 87 5.80 10.64 -19.81
C GLU A 87 7.16 11.09 -19.24
N ILE A 88 8.10 10.15 -19.06
CA ILE A 88 9.48 10.46 -18.64
C ILE A 88 10.14 11.39 -19.67
N SER A 89 10.03 11.07 -20.96
CA SER A 89 10.57 11.90 -22.03
C SER A 89 9.94 13.29 -22.06
N MET A 90 8.64 13.40 -21.81
CA MET A 90 7.94 14.68 -21.74
C MET A 90 8.42 15.53 -20.58
N ILE A 91 8.57 14.94 -19.38
CA ILE A 91 9.13 15.63 -18.21
C ILE A 91 10.54 16.12 -18.49
N ALA A 92 11.41 15.25 -19.04
CA ALA A 92 12.79 15.59 -19.37
C ALA A 92 12.88 16.72 -20.42
N ASN A 93 12.06 16.65 -21.47
CA ASN A 93 11.99 17.69 -22.49
C ASN A 93 11.54 19.03 -21.90
N TRP A 94 10.45 19.03 -21.13
CA TRP A 94 9.95 20.25 -20.49
C TRP A 94 10.97 20.86 -19.52
N ALA A 95 11.64 20.03 -18.71
CA ALA A 95 12.66 20.46 -17.76
C ALA A 95 13.89 21.10 -18.44
N THR A 96 14.24 20.65 -19.65
CA THR A 96 15.41 21.13 -20.41
C THR A 96 15.13 22.30 -21.35
N HIS A 97 13.86 22.65 -21.57
CA HIS A 97 13.44 23.70 -22.50
C HIS A 97 12.77 24.88 -21.79
N ASP A 98 13.38 25.37 -20.71
CA ASP A 98 12.90 26.52 -19.93
C ASP A 98 11.50 26.35 -19.28
N MET A 99 11.00 25.12 -19.19
CA MET A 99 9.78 24.76 -18.46
C MET A 99 8.57 25.63 -18.84
N PRO A 100 8.16 25.71 -20.12
CA PRO A 100 7.11 26.63 -20.52
C PRO A 100 5.80 26.32 -19.79
N LYS A 101 5.21 27.37 -19.18
CA LYS A 101 4.00 27.23 -18.38
C LYS A 101 2.77 26.89 -19.23
N GLY A 102 2.68 27.41 -20.45
CA GLY A 102 1.52 27.25 -21.33
C GLY A 102 0.30 28.05 -20.86
N ASN A 103 -0.85 27.81 -21.49
CA ASN A 103 -2.11 28.50 -21.16
C ASN A 103 -2.89 27.73 -20.09
N ALA A 104 -3.35 28.41 -19.04
CA ALA A 104 -4.17 27.82 -17.99
C ALA A 104 -5.51 27.25 -18.50
N GLY A 105 -6.04 27.78 -19.60
CA GLY A 105 -7.25 27.25 -20.23
C GLY A 105 -7.09 25.86 -20.85
N ASP A 106 -5.85 25.39 -21.06
CA ASP A 106 -5.55 24.05 -21.56
C ASP A 106 -5.45 23.01 -20.44
N ALA A 107 -5.58 23.41 -19.18
CA ALA A 107 -5.52 22.51 -18.03
C ALA A 107 -6.60 21.42 -18.16
N LYS A 108 -6.15 20.17 -18.24
CA LYS A 108 -7.04 18.99 -18.37
C LYS A 108 -7.37 18.37 -17.03
N ASP A 109 -6.52 18.59 -16.03
CA ASP A 109 -6.66 18.04 -14.71
C ASP A 109 -7.52 18.98 -13.83
N LYS A 110 -8.52 18.41 -13.18
CA LYS A 110 -9.29 19.09 -12.13
C LYS A 110 -8.89 18.46 -10.80
N GLN A 111 -7.95 19.07 -10.10
CA GLN A 111 -7.63 18.65 -8.73
C GLN A 111 -8.76 19.05 -7.79
N ASN A 112 -9.62 18.10 -7.45
CA ASN A 112 -10.56 18.25 -6.34
C ASN A 112 -9.98 17.54 -5.11
N PHE A 113 -8.92 18.10 -4.53
CA PHE A 113 -8.46 17.61 -3.23
C PHE A 113 -9.40 18.12 -2.14
N VAL A 114 -10.06 17.19 -1.45
CA VAL A 114 -10.73 17.50 -0.20
C VAL A 114 -9.66 17.55 0.90
N PRO A 115 -9.53 18.65 1.67
CA PRO A 115 -8.55 18.72 2.74
C PRO A 115 -8.71 17.55 3.73
N GLY A 116 -7.61 16.87 4.05
CA GLY A 116 -7.59 15.77 5.02
C GLY A 116 -8.00 14.39 4.49
N THR A 117 -8.35 14.26 3.21
CA THR A 117 -8.64 12.96 2.59
C THR A 117 -8.13 12.89 1.15
N VAL A 118 -7.92 11.67 0.65
CA VAL A 118 -7.72 11.40 -0.78
C VAL A 118 -9.04 11.07 -1.49
N TYR A 119 -10.15 11.00 -0.76
CA TYR A 119 -11.49 10.80 -1.33
C TYR A 119 -12.10 12.08 -1.89
N ASN A 120 -13.20 11.92 -2.63
CA ASN A 120 -13.89 12.99 -3.34
C ASN A 120 -14.96 13.73 -2.49
N ARG A 121 -15.18 13.32 -1.24
CA ARG A 121 -16.12 13.95 -0.29
C ARG A 121 -15.68 13.75 1.18
N PRO A 122 -16.20 14.55 2.13
CA PRO A 122 -15.94 14.33 3.55
C PRO A 122 -16.38 12.94 4.06
N PRO A 123 -15.72 12.38 5.10
CA PRO A 123 -16.08 11.09 5.68
C PRO A 123 -17.38 11.14 6.47
N ASP A 124 -18.02 9.98 6.58
CA ASP A 124 -19.25 9.81 7.36
C ASP A 124 -18.94 9.47 8.83
N LEU A 125 -17.77 8.87 9.09
CA LEU A 125 -17.30 8.52 10.43
C LEU A 125 -15.77 8.69 10.53
N VAL A 126 -15.30 9.21 11.66
CA VAL A 126 -13.88 9.30 11.99
C VAL A 126 -13.66 8.65 13.36
N LEU A 127 -12.80 7.63 13.40
CA LEU A 127 -12.41 6.93 14.62
C LEU A 127 -10.92 7.05 14.82
N LYS A 128 -10.48 7.51 15.99
CA LYS A 128 -9.08 7.81 16.26
C LYS A 128 -8.69 7.43 17.68
N MET A 129 -7.39 7.38 17.90
CA MET A 129 -6.79 7.27 19.23
C MET A 129 -7.42 8.29 20.19
N LYS A 130 -7.59 7.88 21.45
CA LYS A 130 -8.18 8.71 22.51
C LYS A 130 -7.31 9.92 22.83
N GLU A 131 -6.00 9.72 22.89
CA GLU A 131 -4.98 10.72 23.22
C GLU A 131 -3.82 10.61 22.25
N SER A 132 -3.02 11.69 22.11
CA SER A 132 -1.78 11.63 21.34
C SER A 132 -0.77 10.74 22.04
N TYR A 133 -0.05 9.94 21.27
CA TYR A 133 1.07 9.16 21.74
C TYR A 133 2.37 9.95 21.57
N ARG A 134 3.22 9.97 22.61
CA ARG A 134 4.56 10.54 22.54
C ARG A 134 5.51 9.50 21.97
N LEU A 135 5.91 9.67 20.72
CA LEU A 135 6.89 8.82 20.07
C LEU A 135 8.29 9.33 20.40
N GLU A 136 9.13 8.48 20.98
CA GLU A 136 10.47 8.87 21.41
C GLU A 136 11.45 9.03 20.24
N GLY A 137 12.40 9.97 20.40
CA GLY A 137 13.40 10.31 19.39
C GLY A 137 14.69 9.51 19.52
N ASP A 138 14.59 8.19 19.58
CA ASP A 138 15.71 7.30 19.91
C ASP A 138 16.41 6.67 18.69
N ASN A 139 16.03 7.06 17.47
CA ASN A 139 16.47 6.48 16.21
C ASN A 139 16.23 4.96 16.11
N GLN A 140 15.13 4.46 16.69
CA GLN A 140 14.70 3.07 16.55
C GLN A 140 13.34 2.97 15.85
N ASP A 141 13.07 1.80 15.27
CA ASP A 141 11.73 1.44 14.81
C ASP A 141 10.82 1.18 16.01
N HIS A 142 9.58 1.69 15.96
CA HIS A 142 8.58 1.42 17.00
C HIS A 142 7.31 0.83 16.38
N TYR A 143 6.87 -0.31 16.91
CA TYR A 143 5.63 -0.98 16.56
C TYR A 143 4.61 -0.78 17.67
N ILE A 144 3.70 0.17 17.50
CA ILE A 144 2.68 0.46 18.51
C ILE A 144 1.33 -0.02 18.01
N VAL A 145 0.63 -0.79 18.84
CA VAL A 145 -0.75 -1.19 18.57
C VAL A 145 -1.67 -0.34 19.43
N TYR A 146 -2.50 0.48 18.79
CA TYR A 146 -3.52 1.28 19.45
C TYR A 146 -4.88 0.58 19.37
N LYS A 147 -5.58 0.52 20.50
CA LYS A 147 -6.97 0.08 20.58
C LYS A 147 -7.88 1.30 20.48
N ILE A 148 -8.74 1.34 19.48
CA ILE A 148 -9.77 2.36 19.31
C ILE A 148 -11.14 1.69 19.46
N PRO A 149 -11.75 1.73 20.65
CA PRO A 149 -13.09 1.18 20.86
C PRO A 149 -14.15 2.06 20.18
N PHE A 150 -15.23 1.46 19.70
CA PHE A 150 -16.37 2.19 19.16
C PHE A 150 -17.72 1.55 19.50
N GLU A 151 -18.72 2.42 19.62
CA GLU A 151 -20.13 2.09 19.82
C GLU A 151 -20.97 3.02 18.92
N LEU A 152 -21.67 2.43 17.97
CA LEU A 152 -22.50 3.10 16.97
C LEU A 152 -23.96 2.75 17.20
N ALA A 153 -24.86 3.62 16.74
CA ALA A 153 -26.29 3.39 16.82
C ALA A 153 -26.74 2.13 16.05
N ASP A 154 -26.13 1.88 14.88
CA ASP A 154 -26.35 0.69 14.06
C ASP A 154 -25.08 0.34 13.25
N SER A 155 -25.10 -0.84 12.65
CA SER A 155 -24.11 -1.27 11.66
C SER A 155 -24.16 -0.41 10.40
N MET A 156 -23.03 -0.32 9.68
CA MET A 156 -22.90 0.55 8.50
C MET A 156 -22.33 -0.24 7.32
N ASN A 157 -22.90 -0.05 6.14
CA ASN A 157 -22.33 -0.52 4.88
C ASN A 157 -21.16 0.39 4.50
N VAL A 158 -19.94 -0.16 4.37
CA VAL A 158 -18.74 0.63 4.10
C VAL A 158 -18.33 0.50 2.64
N GLU A 159 -18.15 1.65 1.99
CA GLU A 159 -17.63 1.75 0.61
C GLU A 159 -16.15 2.13 0.55
N GLY A 160 -15.60 2.75 1.61
CA GLY A 160 -14.20 3.15 1.65
C GLY A 160 -13.65 3.40 3.04
N VAL A 161 -12.33 3.25 3.18
CA VAL A 161 -11.57 3.45 4.41
C VAL A 161 -10.26 4.17 4.08
N GLU A 162 -9.88 5.13 4.92
CA GLU A 162 -8.59 5.82 4.81
C GLU A 162 -7.94 5.97 6.17
N PHE A 163 -6.65 5.66 6.25
CA PHE A 163 -5.82 5.98 7.41
C PHE A 163 -5.55 7.48 7.54
N ILE A 164 -5.67 8.00 8.76
CA ILE A 164 -5.31 9.38 9.09
C ILE A 164 -4.31 9.47 10.22
N THR A 165 -3.51 10.52 10.16
CA THR A 165 -2.63 10.93 11.25
C THR A 165 -2.35 12.43 11.16
N ASN A 166 -1.94 13.04 12.28
CA ASN A 166 -1.40 14.40 12.30
C ASN A 166 0.05 14.48 11.77
N ASN A 167 0.76 13.35 11.67
CA ASN A 167 2.16 13.33 11.26
C ASN A 167 2.51 12.09 10.41
N ARG A 168 2.21 12.14 9.11
CA ARG A 168 2.51 11.04 8.16
C ARG A 168 4.02 10.79 7.95
N LYS A 169 4.88 11.74 8.30
CA LYS A 169 6.32 11.70 8.00
C LYS A 169 7.09 10.72 8.88
N VAL A 170 6.54 10.37 10.04
CA VAL A 170 7.19 9.46 11.01
C VAL A 170 6.69 8.02 10.87
N ILE A 171 5.74 7.75 9.96
CA ILE A 171 5.10 6.44 9.80
C ILE A 171 5.68 5.75 8.58
N HIS A 172 6.20 4.54 8.78
CA HIS A 172 6.60 3.66 7.69
C HIS A 172 5.38 2.95 7.07
N HIS A 173 4.51 2.38 7.91
CA HIS A 173 3.20 1.86 7.50
C HIS A 173 2.23 1.78 8.69
N ALA A 174 0.95 1.62 8.38
CA ALA A 174 -0.09 1.34 9.37
C ALA A 174 -1.02 0.22 8.88
N ASN A 175 -1.44 -0.66 9.78
CA ASN A 175 -2.44 -1.68 9.54
C ASN A 175 -3.61 -1.46 10.48
N TYR A 176 -4.83 -1.65 10.01
CA TYR A 176 -6.03 -1.50 10.84
C TYR A 176 -6.92 -2.73 10.69
N GLU A 177 -7.03 -3.45 11.79
CA GLU A 177 -7.96 -4.57 11.97
C GLU A 177 -9.20 -4.07 12.68
N ILE A 178 -10.39 -4.47 12.21
CA ILE A 178 -11.67 -4.08 12.80
C ILE A 178 -12.40 -5.34 13.24
N ASP A 179 -12.66 -5.44 14.54
CA ASP A 179 -13.25 -6.63 15.16
C ASP A 179 -14.67 -6.36 15.69
N ASP A 180 -15.57 -7.31 15.45
CA ASP A 180 -16.90 -7.34 16.08
C ASP A 180 -16.85 -8.07 17.43
N VAL A 181 -16.98 -7.32 18.53
CA VAL A 181 -16.79 -7.79 19.91
C VAL A 181 -18.08 -7.69 20.75
N PRO A 182 -19.03 -8.62 20.58
CA PRO A 182 -20.33 -8.54 21.21
C PRO A 182 -20.23 -8.89 22.69
N GLY A 183 -20.88 -8.13 23.56
CA GLY A 183 -20.98 -8.45 24.99
C GLY A 183 -19.66 -8.44 25.77
N MET A 184 -18.56 -7.96 25.17
CA MET A 184 -17.29 -7.78 25.84
C MET A 184 -17.13 -6.34 26.34
N ASP A 185 -16.49 -6.16 27.49
CA ASP A 185 -15.97 -4.87 27.91
C ASP A 185 -14.75 -4.50 27.05
N ILE A 186 -14.88 -3.41 26.27
CA ILE A 186 -13.83 -2.93 25.35
C ILE A 186 -12.96 -1.84 25.98
N TYR A 187 -13.24 -1.47 27.23
CA TYR A 187 -12.55 -0.40 27.94
C TYR A 187 -11.65 -0.90 29.08
N ASN A 188 -11.67 -2.20 29.37
CA ASN A 188 -10.91 -2.81 30.48
C ASN A 188 -9.46 -3.23 30.14
N THR A 189 -9.01 -2.98 28.92
CA THR A 189 -7.65 -3.27 28.43
C THR A 189 -6.90 -1.99 28.12
N ALA A 190 -5.57 -2.06 27.95
CA ALA A 190 -4.76 -0.90 27.62
C ALA A 190 -5.20 -0.23 26.30
N ASP A 191 -5.15 1.09 26.25
CA ASP A 191 -5.44 1.87 25.03
C ASP A 191 -4.35 1.71 23.97
N PHE A 192 -3.13 1.33 24.36
CA PHE A 192 -2.07 0.94 23.44
C PHE A 192 -1.09 -0.06 24.08
N VAL A 193 -0.34 -0.77 23.23
CA VAL A 193 0.80 -1.61 23.61
C VAL A 193 1.97 -1.32 22.69
N ASP A 194 3.17 -1.14 23.26
CA ASP A 194 4.42 -1.15 22.51
C ASP A 194 4.80 -2.60 22.17
N TYR A 195 4.45 -3.03 20.96
CA TYR A 195 4.71 -4.38 20.47
C TYR A 195 6.20 -4.63 20.19
N THR A 196 7.00 -3.57 20.06
CA THR A 196 8.46 -3.66 19.87
C THR A 196 9.10 -4.44 21.02
N ASN A 197 8.69 -4.10 22.25
CA ASN A 197 9.30 -4.61 23.48
C ASN A 197 8.35 -5.50 24.31
N GLU A 198 7.03 -5.36 24.16
CA GLU A 198 6.05 -5.92 25.08
C GLU A 198 5.07 -6.92 24.42
N LYS A 199 5.60 -7.85 23.59
CA LYS A 199 4.78 -8.81 22.83
C LYS A 199 3.78 -9.62 23.68
N VAL A 200 4.17 -10.04 24.88
CA VAL A 200 3.27 -10.79 25.77
C VAL A 200 2.04 -9.95 26.13
N LYS A 201 2.24 -8.65 26.43
CA LYS A 201 1.15 -7.74 26.75
C LYS A 201 0.20 -7.56 25.58
N TYR A 202 0.69 -7.58 24.35
CA TYR A 202 -0.18 -7.53 23.17
C TYR A 202 -1.17 -8.69 23.15
N PHE A 203 -0.67 -9.92 23.35
CA PHE A 203 -1.54 -11.10 23.37
C PHE A 203 -2.50 -11.05 24.58
N GLU A 204 -2.02 -10.69 25.76
CA GLU A 204 -2.86 -10.56 26.96
C GLU A 204 -3.99 -9.54 26.79
N ASN A 205 -3.71 -8.41 26.12
CA ASN A 205 -4.69 -7.33 25.98
C ASN A 205 -5.65 -7.55 24.81
N TYR A 206 -5.18 -8.03 23.65
CA TYR A 206 -5.93 -7.87 22.40
C TYR A 206 -6.38 -9.18 21.75
N VAL A 207 -5.79 -10.34 22.08
CA VAL A 207 -6.15 -11.61 21.42
C VAL A 207 -7.62 -11.98 21.62
N SER A 208 -8.23 -11.55 22.73
CA SER A 208 -9.62 -11.82 23.07
C SER A 208 -10.61 -11.11 22.14
N TYR A 209 -10.24 -9.94 21.60
CA TYR A 209 -11.04 -9.16 20.66
C TYR A 209 -11.04 -9.77 19.25
N ARG A 210 -9.92 -10.37 18.84
CA ARG A 210 -9.63 -10.85 17.48
C ARG A 210 -10.37 -12.13 17.05
N LYS A 211 -11.58 -12.34 17.56
CA LYS A 211 -12.39 -13.55 17.30
C LYS A 211 -13.27 -13.41 16.05
N ARG A 212 -13.59 -12.19 15.65
CA ARG A 212 -14.50 -11.88 14.53
C ARG A 212 -14.00 -10.65 13.77
N ILE A 213 -12.94 -10.87 13.01
CA ILE A 213 -12.37 -9.85 12.13
C ILE A 213 -13.38 -9.53 11.02
N MET A 214 -13.83 -8.28 10.98
CA MET A 214 -14.75 -7.77 9.98
C MET A 214 -14.01 -7.12 8.81
N TYR A 215 -12.83 -6.56 9.09
CA TYR A 215 -11.98 -5.90 8.11
C TYR A 215 -10.51 -5.94 8.53
N PHE A 216 -9.63 -6.00 7.54
CA PHE A 216 -8.20 -5.80 7.69
C PHE A 216 -7.72 -5.03 6.46
N GLY A 217 -7.00 -3.94 6.69
CA GLY A 217 -6.41 -3.13 5.62
C GLY A 217 -5.16 -2.43 6.11
N GLY A 218 -4.64 -1.53 5.29
CA GLY A 218 -3.47 -0.76 5.70
C GLY A 218 -3.07 0.32 4.73
N TRP A 219 -2.03 1.03 5.16
CA TRP A 219 -1.56 2.25 4.55
C TRP A 219 -0.04 2.28 4.55
N ILE A 220 0.52 2.71 3.43
CA ILE A 220 1.91 3.14 3.29
C ILE A 220 1.93 4.56 2.72
N PRO A 221 3.05 5.29 2.81
CA PRO A 221 3.22 6.54 2.08
C PRO A 221 2.83 6.42 0.60
N GLY A 222 1.83 7.20 0.18
CA GLY A 222 1.36 7.21 -1.21
C GLY A 222 0.34 6.14 -1.59
N ALA A 223 -0.12 5.32 -0.64
CA ALA A 223 -1.17 4.35 -0.88
C ALA A 223 -2.43 5.00 -1.45
N SER A 224 -2.99 4.37 -2.49
CA SER A 224 -4.32 4.72 -2.98
C SER A 224 -5.40 4.40 -1.93
N MET A 225 -6.55 5.08 -2.02
CA MET A 225 -7.68 4.79 -1.14
C MET A 225 -8.21 3.37 -1.35
N GLU A 226 -8.48 2.67 -0.26
CA GLU A 226 -9.24 1.42 -0.27
C GLU A 226 -10.74 1.74 -0.46
N SER A 227 -11.29 1.32 -1.59
CA SER A 227 -12.70 1.45 -1.92
C SER A 227 -13.19 0.27 -2.75
N TYR A 228 -14.49 0.03 -2.69
CA TYR A 228 -15.12 -1.13 -3.28
C TYR A 228 -16.24 -0.74 -4.26
N PRO A 229 -16.46 -1.51 -5.35
CA PRO A 229 -17.59 -1.31 -6.23
C PRO A 229 -18.94 -1.42 -5.51
N GLU A 230 -19.99 -0.89 -6.13
CA GLU A 230 -21.34 -0.94 -5.56
C GLU A 230 -21.75 -2.39 -5.17
N HIS A 231 -22.40 -2.52 -4.01
CA HIS A 231 -22.84 -3.78 -3.39
C HIS A 231 -21.73 -4.72 -2.90
N ILE A 232 -20.46 -4.36 -3.09
CA ILE A 232 -19.29 -5.11 -2.64
C ILE A 232 -18.58 -4.32 -1.55
N GLY A 233 -18.06 -5.01 -0.54
CA GLY A 233 -17.30 -4.36 0.52
C GLY A 233 -17.46 -5.13 1.82
N TRP A 234 -17.61 -4.40 2.91
CA TRP A 234 -17.77 -4.99 4.24
C TRP A 234 -18.78 -4.19 5.06
N VAL A 235 -19.26 -4.80 6.14
CA VAL A 235 -20.22 -4.18 7.04
C VAL A 235 -19.52 -3.90 8.34
N MET A 236 -19.45 -2.63 8.71
CA MET A 236 -18.95 -2.22 10.01
C MET A 236 -19.95 -2.66 11.10
N PRO A 237 -19.49 -3.38 12.13
CA PRO A 237 -20.38 -3.76 13.23
C PRO A 237 -20.80 -2.52 14.00
N LYS A 238 -21.91 -2.60 14.75
CA LYS A 238 -22.34 -1.48 15.60
C LYS A 238 -21.47 -1.29 16.85
N ARG A 239 -20.68 -2.30 17.23
CA ARG A 239 -19.79 -2.27 18.38
C ARG A 239 -18.54 -3.08 18.06
N GLY A 240 -17.38 -2.53 18.37
CA GLY A 240 -16.12 -3.15 18.00
C GLY A 240 -14.91 -2.48 18.61
N VAL A 241 -13.75 -3.02 18.26
CA VAL A 241 -12.46 -2.36 18.44
C VAL A 241 -11.77 -2.28 17.09
N ILE A 242 -11.02 -1.20 16.89
CA ILE A 242 -10.00 -1.14 15.85
C ILE A 242 -8.66 -1.39 16.53
N LEU A 243 -7.91 -2.38 16.07
CA LEU A 243 -6.52 -2.57 16.42
C LEU A 243 -5.66 -1.94 15.33
N LEU A 244 -5.23 -0.71 15.58
CA LEU A 244 -4.40 0.07 14.68
C LEU A 244 -2.93 -0.17 15.02
N THR A 245 -2.25 -0.98 14.20
CA THR A 245 -0.82 -1.22 14.31
C THR A 245 -0.09 -0.17 13.49
N VAL A 246 0.76 0.63 14.11
CA VAL A 246 1.58 1.64 13.42
C VAL A 246 3.05 1.29 13.59
N HIS A 247 3.73 1.12 12.47
CA HIS A 247 5.18 1.01 12.42
C HIS A 247 5.76 2.40 12.15
N TYR A 248 6.36 3.00 13.18
CA TYR A 248 7.06 4.26 13.08
C TYR A 248 8.50 4.03 12.65
N ALA A 249 8.94 4.83 11.67
CA ALA A 249 10.32 4.81 11.19
C ALA A 249 11.26 5.47 12.22
N PRO A 250 12.58 5.20 12.16
CA PRO A 250 13.55 5.78 13.08
C PRO A 250 13.56 7.30 13.00
N LEU A 251 13.40 7.94 14.16
CA LEU A 251 13.37 9.40 14.29
C LEU A 251 14.35 9.87 15.38
N GLY A 252 15.05 10.96 15.10
CA GLY A 252 16.03 11.53 16.03
C GLY A 252 15.47 12.56 17.01
N LYS A 253 14.19 12.90 16.90
CA LYS A 253 13.51 13.88 17.76
C LYS A 253 12.14 13.33 18.11
N ALA A 254 11.76 13.42 19.38
CA ALA A 254 10.46 12.96 19.82
C ALA A 254 9.32 13.83 19.25
N GLU A 255 8.25 13.17 18.81
CA GLU A 255 7.10 13.76 18.12
C GLU A 255 5.79 13.28 18.77
N ASP A 256 4.75 14.11 18.72
CA ASP A 256 3.41 13.72 19.19
C ASP A 256 2.56 13.27 18.02
N VAL A 257 2.08 12.03 18.08
CA VAL A 257 1.33 11.38 17.01
C VAL A 257 -0.09 11.06 17.45
N LEU A 258 -1.05 11.36 16.59
CA LEU A 258 -2.45 11.03 16.77
C LEU A 258 -2.95 10.43 15.46
N SER A 259 -3.35 9.16 15.51
CA SER A 259 -3.70 8.38 14.34
C SER A 259 -5.10 7.77 14.47
N GLY A 260 -5.67 7.36 13.34
CA GLY A 260 -7.01 6.80 13.26
C GLY A 260 -7.38 6.42 11.84
N ILE A 261 -8.67 6.22 11.61
CA ILE A 261 -9.25 5.96 10.30
C ILE A 261 -10.47 6.84 10.05
N GLN A 262 -10.70 7.13 8.78
CA GLN A 262 -11.90 7.74 8.23
C GLN A 262 -12.66 6.69 7.44
N ILE A 263 -13.98 6.73 7.51
CA ILE A 263 -14.87 5.74 6.89
C ILE A 263 -15.92 6.47 6.07
N TRP A 264 -16.14 5.96 4.85
CA TRP A 264 -17.23 6.35 3.98
C TRP A 264 -18.24 5.21 3.88
N THR A 265 -19.49 5.57 4.08
CA THR A 265 -20.62 4.66 4.07
C THR A 265 -21.40 4.80 2.77
N THR A 266 -22.08 3.73 2.40
CA THR A 266 -23.00 3.71 1.26
C THR A 266 -24.40 3.35 1.71
N LYS A 267 -25.41 3.89 1.01
CA LYS A 267 -26.81 3.48 1.17
C LYS A 267 -27.10 2.15 0.48
N SER A 268 -26.28 1.78 -0.50
CA SER A 268 -26.41 0.51 -1.22
C SER A 268 -26.05 -0.64 -0.28
N ASN A 269 -26.92 -1.64 -0.19
CA ASN A 269 -26.66 -2.79 0.67
C ASN A 269 -25.43 -3.56 0.18
N ILE A 270 -24.53 -3.92 1.10
CA ILE A 270 -23.43 -4.84 0.81
C ILE A 270 -24.01 -6.26 0.76
N THR A 271 -24.24 -6.75 -0.45
CA THR A 271 -24.75 -8.11 -0.70
C THR A 271 -23.63 -9.11 -0.91
N ARG A 272 -22.39 -8.64 -1.12
CA ARG A 272 -21.21 -9.46 -1.35
C ARG A 272 -20.07 -8.95 -0.50
N ARG A 273 -19.69 -9.75 0.49
CA ARG A 273 -18.65 -9.37 1.46
C ARG A 273 -17.29 -9.83 0.98
N ILE A 274 -16.31 -8.94 1.09
CA ILE A 274 -14.90 -9.27 0.90
C ILE A 274 -14.40 -10.14 2.05
N LYS A 275 -13.31 -10.86 1.79
CA LYS A 275 -12.59 -11.66 2.76
C LYS A 275 -11.09 -11.44 2.59
N ASN A 276 -10.44 -11.02 3.67
CA ASN A 276 -9.00 -10.97 3.79
C ASN A 276 -8.47 -12.36 4.13
N GLU A 277 -7.46 -12.81 3.41
CA GLU A 277 -6.74 -14.05 3.71
C GLU A 277 -5.24 -13.79 3.65
N SER A 278 -4.55 -14.07 4.76
CA SER A 278 -3.09 -14.05 4.81
C SER A 278 -2.56 -15.44 4.48
N LEU A 279 -1.60 -15.52 3.55
CA LEU A 279 -0.89 -16.74 3.19
C LEU A 279 0.59 -16.58 3.59
N GLY A 280 1.17 -17.56 4.25
CA GLY A 280 2.58 -17.57 4.67
C GLY A 280 2.79 -17.18 6.13
N SER A 281 3.83 -16.40 6.43
CA SER A 281 4.16 -15.98 7.81
C SER A 281 2.97 -15.32 8.50
N GLY A 282 2.73 -15.66 9.77
CA GLY A 282 1.61 -15.18 10.56
C GLY A 282 0.25 -15.82 10.23
N SER A 283 0.20 -16.84 9.37
CA SER A 283 -1.04 -17.52 8.96
C SER A 283 -1.05 -19.02 9.25
N GLU A 284 -2.19 -19.67 9.05
CA GLU A 284 -2.32 -21.13 9.14
C GLU A 284 -1.40 -21.89 8.16
N SER A 285 -1.04 -21.26 7.04
CA SER A 285 -0.17 -21.87 6.02
C SER A 285 1.32 -21.67 6.28
N GLN A 286 1.73 -20.97 7.36
CA GLN A 286 3.15 -20.74 7.69
C GLN A 286 3.96 -22.03 7.75
N LYS A 287 3.39 -23.08 8.36
CA LYS A 287 4.06 -24.39 8.51
C LYS A 287 4.28 -25.13 7.19
N GLN A 288 3.65 -24.66 6.11
CA GLN A 288 3.75 -25.25 4.78
C GLN A 288 4.83 -24.58 3.93
N ILE A 289 5.47 -23.51 4.40
CA ILE A 289 6.60 -22.88 3.72
C ILE A 289 7.76 -23.88 3.60
N GLN A 290 8.32 -24.01 2.39
CA GLN A 290 9.40 -24.93 2.05
C GLN A 290 10.60 -24.22 1.41
N PRO A 291 11.84 -24.52 1.83
CA PRO A 291 12.19 -25.29 3.02
C PRO A 291 11.69 -24.60 4.31
N PHE A 292 11.82 -25.23 5.47
CA PHE A 292 11.44 -24.58 6.74
C PHE A 292 12.04 -23.16 6.82
N PHE A 293 11.22 -22.17 7.20
CA PHE A 293 11.58 -20.76 7.08
C PHE A 293 12.59 -20.33 8.15
N TYR A 294 13.87 -20.34 7.78
CA TYR A 294 14.98 -19.76 8.53
C TYR A 294 16.15 -19.40 7.60
N LEU A 295 16.85 -18.33 7.95
CA LEU A 295 17.96 -17.78 7.18
C LEU A 295 19.25 -17.86 8.01
N PRO A 296 20.10 -18.88 7.80
CA PRO A 296 21.47 -18.87 8.31
C PRO A 296 22.23 -17.60 7.94
N PRO A 297 23.28 -17.23 8.69
CA PRO A 297 24.17 -16.16 8.28
C PRO A 297 24.84 -16.51 6.95
N ASP A 298 25.09 -15.48 6.14
CA ASP A 298 25.84 -15.53 4.88
C ASP A 298 25.25 -16.46 3.80
N VAL A 299 23.92 -16.39 3.63
CA VAL A 299 23.21 -17.17 2.62
C VAL A 299 22.23 -16.32 1.82
N VAL A 300 22.11 -16.63 0.53
CA VAL A 300 20.95 -16.28 -0.29
C VAL A 300 20.05 -17.49 -0.36
N ARG A 301 18.77 -17.33 -0.06
CA ARG A 301 17.83 -18.45 0.00
C ARG A 301 16.47 -18.07 -0.56
N THR A 302 15.87 -19.03 -1.27
CA THR A 302 14.51 -18.94 -1.79
C THR A 302 13.61 -19.90 -1.01
N PHE A 303 12.41 -19.43 -0.69
CA PHE A 303 11.34 -20.20 -0.08
C PHE A 303 10.12 -20.20 -0.99
N SER A 304 9.32 -21.25 -0.86
CA SER A 304 8.10 -21.45 -1.61
C SER A 304 6.95 -21.86 -0.70
N LEU A 305 5.73 -21.54 -1.11
CA LEU A 305 4.51 -21.93 -0.44
C LEU A 305 3.43 -22.23 -1.48
N ASP A 306 2.78 -23.38 -1.33
CA ASP A 306 1.61 -23.79 -2.12
C ASP A 306 0.37 -23.82 -1.24
N VAL A 307 -0.67 -23.06 -1.62
CA VAL A 307 -1.97 -23.05 -0.92
C VAL A 307 -3.09 -23.45 -1.87
N LYS A 308 -3.84 -24.50 -1.52
CA LYS A 308 -4.97 -24.97 -2.33
C LYS A 308 -6.21 -24.10 -2.15
N ILE A 309 -6.94 -23.91 -3.24
CA ILE A 309 -8.19 -23.15 -3.29
C ILE A 309 -9.37 -24.11 -3.44
N GLU A 310 -10.27 -24.11 -2.46
CA GLU A 310 -11.36 -25.09 -2.34
C GLU A 310 -12.68 -24.66 -3.01
N GLU A 311 -12.75 -23.41 -3.47
CA GLU A 311 -13.94 -22.79 -4.06
C GLU A 311 -13.57 -21.78 -5.15
N ASP A 312 -14.47 -21.50 -6.09
CA ASP A 312 -14.25 -20.43 -7.06
C ASP A 312 -14.25 -19.06 -6.34
N ARG A 313 -13.22 -18.26 -6.60
CA ARG A 313 -13.05 -16.94 -5.96
C ARG A 313 -12.84 -15.84 -6.97
N SER A 314 -13.35 -14.65 -6.65
CA SER A 314 -13.01 -13.40 -7.33
C SER A 314 -11.97 -12.67 -6.49
N LEU A 315 -10.78 -12.49 -7.05
CA LEU A 315 -9.67 -11.78 -6.43
C LEU A 315 -9.71 -10.30 -6.83
N LEU A 316 -9.65 -9.41 -5.83
CA LEU A 316 -9.69 -7.96 -6.02
C LEU A 316 -8.29 -7.34 -6.02
N TYR A 317 -7.45 -7.76 -5.07
CA TYR A 317 -6.08 -7.28 -4.95
C TYR A 317 -5.19 -8.27 -4.22
N VAL A 318 -3.88 -8.04 -4.34
CA VAL A 318 -2.84 -8.75 -3.61
C VAL A 318 -1.94 -7.76 -2.87
N TRP A 319 -1.36 -8.18 -1.76
CA TRP A 319 -0.49 -7.37 -0.92
C TRP A 319 0.66 -8.25 -0.39
N PRO A 320 1.79 -8.30 -1.12
CA PRO A 320 2.97 -9.04 -0.70
C PRO A 320 3.73 -8.28 0.40
N HIS A 321 4.39 -9.02 1.29
CA HIS A 321 5.13 -8.49 2.45
C HIS A 321 6.37 -9.33 2.76
N MET A 322 7.50 -8.65 2.92
CA MET A 322 8.81 -9.16 3.37
C MET A 322 9.57 -8.04 4.09
N HIS A 323 10.60 -8.36 4.86
CA HIS A 323 11.41 -7.35 5.55
C HIS A 323 12.68 -6.98 4.77
N LEU A 324 13.76 -6.60 5.48
CA LEU A 324 14.95 -5.97 4.92
C LEU A 324 15.80 -6.89 4.05
N LEU A 325 15.77 -8.19 4.28
CA LEU A 325 16.55 -9.18 3.54
C LEU A 325 15.85 -9.61 2.25
N GLY A 326 14.53 -9.36 2.12
CA GLY A 326 13.76 -9.68 0.92
C GLY A 326 14.37 -9.08 -0.35
N GLN A 327 14.43 -9.88 -1.41
CA GLN A 327 15.00 -9.51 -2.72
C GLN A 327 14.00 -9.67 -3.86
N VAL A 328 13.24 -10.76 -3.87
CA VAL A 328 12.29 -11.09 -4.94
C VAL A 328 11.03 -11.66 -4.32
N PHE A 329 9.86 -11.24 -4.79
CA PHE A 329 8.57 -11.83 -4.44
C PHE A 329 7.79 -12.17 -5.70
N LYS A 330 7.29 -13.40 -5.81
CA LYS A 330 6.46 -13.83 -6.94
C LYS A 330 5.29 -14.67 -6.46
N ALA A 331 4.11 -14.44 -7.02
CA ALA A 331 2.95 -15.30 -6.81
C ALA A 331 2.13 -15.46 -8.10
N TYR A 332 1.56 -16.64 -8.26
CA TYR A 332 0.61 -16.99 -9.32
C TYR A 332 -0.30 -18.12 -8.87
N ALA A 333 -1.51 -18.22 -9.44
CA ALA A 333 -2.36 -19.39 -9.24
C ALA A 333 -2.14 -20.39 -10.38
N ILE A 334 -1.92 -21.66 -10.04
CA ILE A 334 -1.87 -22.79 -10.97
C ILE A 334 -3.28 -23.38 -11.03
N LYS A 335 -3.93 -23.28 -12.18
CA LYS A 335 -5.28 -23.83 -12.40
C LYS A 335 -5.28 -25.36 -12.43
N PRO A 336 -6.44 -26.02 -12.31
CA PRO A 336 -6.56 -27.48 -12.47
C PRO A 336 -6.03 -28.00 -13.82
N ASP A 337 -6.15 -27.20 -14.88
CA ASP A 337 -5.65 -27.47 -16.24
C ASP A 337 -4.13 -27.23 -16.41
N LYS A 338 -3.44 -26.84 -15.33
CA LYS A 338 -2.00 -26.52 -15.27
C LYS A 338 -1.57 -25.22 -15.93
N ASP A 339 -2.49 -24.43 -16.47
CA ASP A 339 -2.20 -23.07 -16.89
C ASP A 339 -2.18 -22.12 -15.68
N THR A 340 -1.58 -20.93 -15.82
CA THR A 340 -1.27 -20.04 -14.70
C THR A 340 -2.00 -18.71 -14.80
N ILE A 341 -2.44 -18.20 -13.66
CA ILE A 341 -2.98 -16.84 -13.49
C ILE A 341 -1.92 -16.04 -12.73
N PRO A 342 -1.26 -15.05 -13.37
CA PRO A 342 -0.25 -14.24 -12.70
C PRO A 342 -0.91 -13.34 -11.64
N LEU A 343 -0.31 -13.26 -10.44
CA LEU A 343 -0.87 -12.47 -9.33
C LEU A 343 0.01 -11.27 -8.98
N VAL A 344 1.31 -11.50 -8.73
CA VAL A 344 2.31 -10.44 -8.49
C VAL A 344 3.72 -10.94 -8.78
N TYR A 345 4.57 -10.06 -9.28
CA TYR A 345 6.00 -10.29 -9.39
C TYR A 345 6.76 -9.00 -9.11
N ILE A 346 7.59 -9.00 -8.09
CA ILE A 346 8.46 -7.91 -7.68
C ILE A 346 9.90 -8.43 -7.81
N PRO A 347 10.61 -8.09 -8.92
CA PRO A 347 11.96 -8.58 -9.18
C PRO A 347 13.04 -7.91 -8.33
N VAL A 348 12.74 -6.73 -7.77
CA VAL A 348 13.61 -5.98 -6.88
C VAL A 348 12.77 -5.46 -5.73
N TRP A 349 12.76 -6.22 -4.64
CA TRP A 349 12.06 -5.87 -3.42
C TRP A 349 12.68 -4.62 -2.78
N ASP A 350 11.84 -3.83 -2.13
CA ASP A 350 12.25 -2.68 -1.35
C ASP A 350 11.30 -2.57 -0.17
N PHE A 351 11.84 -2.74 1.03
CA PHE A 351 11.09 -2.72 2.28
C PHE A 351 10.26 -1.43 2.46
N ASN A 352 10.69 -0.32 1.87
CA ASN A 352 9.98 0.96 1.99
C ASN A 352 8.70 1.03 1.14
N TRP A 353 8.48 0.10 0.21
CA TRP A 353 7.40 0.15 -0.78
C TRP A 353 6.58 -1.14 -0.83
N GLN A 354 5.71 -1.30 0.17
CA GLN A 354 4.88 -2.51 0.37
C GLN A 354 3.39 -2.19 0.21
N GLU A 355 2.98 -1.79 -0.99
CA GLU A 355 1.58 -1.39 -1.25
C GLU A 355 0.67 -2.59 -1.55
N ILE A 356 -0.63 -2.32 -1.46
CA ILE A 356 -1.71 -3.12 -2.05
C ILE A 356 -1.73 -2.90 -3.58
N TYR A 357 -1.84 -3.98 -4.35
CA TYR A 357 -1.92 -3.95 -5.81
C TYR A 357 -3.30 -4.40 -6.30
N TRP A 358 -4.11 -3.44 -6.74
CA TRP A 358 -5.49 -3.67 -7.21
C TRP A 358 -5.49 -4.15 -8.66
N PHE A 359 -6.20 -5.23 -8.97
CA PHE A 359 -6.42 -5.57 -10.37
C PHE A 359 -7.38 -4.55 -11.02
N PRO A 360 -7.29 -4.29 -12.33
CA PRO A 360 -8.27 -3.43 -13.02
C PRO A 360 -9.70 -3.96 -12.92
N LYS A 361 -9.84 -5.29 -12.95
CA LYS A 361 -11.09 -6.03 -12.79
C LYS A 361 -10.82 -7.27 -11.94
N MET A 362 -11.87 -7.87 -11.38
CA MET A 362 -11.69 -9.06 -10.56
C MET A 362 -11.12 -10.23 -11.37
N VAL A 363 -10.21 -10.97 -10.74
CA VAL A 363 -9.58 -12.15 -11.34
C VAL A 363 -10.22 -13.40 -10.78
N LYS A 364 -10.81 -14.24 -11.65
CA LYS A 364 -11.34 -15.54 -11.25
C LYS A 364 -10.19 -16.50 -10.91
N ILE A 365 -10.17 -17.01 -9.69
CA ILE A 365 -9.36 -18.16 -9.29
C ILE A 365 -10.29 -19.39 -9.23
N PRO A 366 -10.17 -20.35 -10.16
CA PRO A 366 -11.02 -21.53 -10.15
C PRO A 366 -10.76 -22.42 -8.93
N LYS A 367 -11.80 -23.09 -8.45
CA LYS A 367 -11.72 -24.18 -7.50
C LYS A 367 -10.70 -25.24 -7.97
N GLY A 368 -9.93 -25.76 -7.03
CA GLY A 368 -8.87 -26.73 -7.28
C GLY A 368 -7.56 -26.11 -7.78
N SER A 369 -7.50 -24.79 -7.91
CA SER A 369 -6.23 -24.09 -8.17
C SER A 369 -5.32 -24.15 -6.94
N THR A 370 -4.01 -23.98 -7.16
CA THR A 370 -3.01 -23.77 -6.11
C THR A 370 -2.42 -22.38 -6.26
N ILE A 371 -2.48 -21.52 -5.25
CA ILE A 371 -1.68 -20.30 -5.20
C ILE A 371 -0.26 -20.71 -4.82
N HIS A 372 0.68 -20.50 -5.75
CA HIS A 372 2.10 -20.67 -5.55
C HIS A 372 2.75 -19.32 -5.23
N ILE A 373 3.54 -19.27 -4.18
CA ILE A 373 4.31 -18.10 -3.75
C ILE A 373 5.77 -18.49 -3.69
N GLU A 374 6.66 -17.66 -4.23
CA GLU A 374 8.11 -17.80 -4.17
C GLU A 374 8.73 -16.48 -3.69
N ALA A 375 9.63 -16.56 -2.70
CA ALA A 375 10.29 -15.40 -2.12
C ALA A 375 11.79 -15.68 -1.91
N THR A 376 12.65 -14.75 -2.35
CA THR A 376 14.10 -14.84 -2.20
C THR A 376 14.61 -13.79 -1.23
N TYR A 377 15.56 -14.17 -0.39
CA TYR A 377 16.17 -13.35 0.65
C TYR A 377 17.69 -13.42 0.56
N ASP A 378 18.37 -12.32 0.86
CA ASP A 378 19.83 -12.21 0.91
C ASP A 378 20.28 -11.83 2.33
N ASN A 379 20.72 -12.84 3.10
CA ASN A 379 21.33 -12.68 4.42
C ASN A 379 22.87 -12.69 4.36
N THR A 380 23.46 -12.19 3.27
CA THR A 380 24.92 -12.09 3.12
C THR A 380 25.48 -10.77 3.62
N ILE A 381 26.81 -10.74 3.78
CA ILE A 381 27.55 -9.51 4.09
C ILE A 381 27.45 -8.45 2.97
N ASN A 382 27.12 -8.86 1.75
CA ASN A 382 27.05 -7.98 0.59
C ASN A 382 25.70 -7.28 0.45
N ASN A 383 24.67 -7.72 1.17
CA ASN A 383 23.38 -7.02 1.18
C ASN A 383 23.51 -5.74 2.03
N PRO A 384 23.44 -4.54 1.42
CA PRO A 384 23.56 -3.28 2.16
C PRO A 384 22.39 -3.04 3.13
N TYR A 385 21.29 -3.78 2.96
CA TYR A 385 20.12 -3.73 3.84
C TYR A 385 20.17 -4.77 4.96
N ASN A 386 21.21 -5.60 5.05
CA ASN A 386 21.33 -6.56 6.14
C ASN A 386 21.44 -5.81 7.48
N PRO A 387 20.50 -5.98 8.42
CA PRO A 387 20.51 -5.26 9.69
C PRO A 387 21.56 -5.81 10.67
N ASN A 388 22.23 -6.93 10.33
CA ASN A 388 23.20 -7.61 11.16
C ASN A 388 24.61 -7.52 10.54
N LEU A 389 25.57 -7.04 11.32
CA LEU A 389 26.98 -6.97 10.92
C LEU A 389 27.87 -7.53 12.07
N PRO A 390 28.42 -8.76 11.94
CA PRO A 390 28.28 -9.69 10.80
C PRO A 390 26.86 -10.28 10.67
N PRO A 391 26.51 -10.87 9.50
CA PRO A 391 25.25 -11.58 9.33
C PRO A 391 25.00 -12.59 10.45
N ALA A 392 23.74 -12.71 10.88
CA ALA A 392 23.31 -13.59 11.96
C ALA A 392 22.16 -14.50 11.49
N LEU A 393 21.80 -15.49 12.31
CA LEU A 393 20.60 -16.28 12.07
C LEU A 393 19.36 -15.39 12.14
N VAL A 394 18.53 -15.43 11.10
CA VAL A 394 17.25 -14.71 11.03
C VAL A 394 16.10 -15.71 10.93
N MET A 395 15.04 -15.44 11.70
CA MET A 395 13.85 -16.28 11.83
C MET A 395 12.60 -15.51 11.43
N GLU A 396 11.47 -16.21 11.37
CA GLU A 396 10.16 -15.58 11.18
C GLU A 396 9.76 -14.72 12.38
N ASN A 397 9.40 -13.46 12.15
CA ASN A 397 8.83 -12.56 13.16
C ASN A 397 8.32 -11.25 12.53
N MET A 398 7.61 -10.44 13.32
CA MET A 398 7.10 -9.12 12.91
C MET A 398 8.13 -7.98 12.95
N ASN A 399 9.30 -8.17 13.58
CA ASN A 399 10.32 -7.11 13.69
C ASN A 399 11.03 -6.92 12.34
N THR A 400 11.29 -5.66 11.93
CA THR A 400 12.03 -5.30 10.70
C THR A 400 13.35 -6.06 10.52
N LYS A 401 14.04 -6.44 11.61
CA LYS A 401 15.32 -7.16 11.58
C LYS A 401 15.20 -8.69 11.50
N ASP A 402 14.00 -9.21 11.77
CA ASP A 402 13.60 -10.58 11.48
C ASP A 402 12.98 -10.63 10.07
N GLU A 403 12.42 -11.76 9.63
CA GLU A 403 11.84 -11.88 8.28
C GLU A 403 10.41 -12.41 8.22
N MET A 404 9.74 -12.15 7.10
CA MET A 404 8.41 -12.66 6.78
C MET A 404 8.29 -13.04 5.30
N MET A 405 7.46 -14.03 5.02
CA MET A 405 6.99 -14.38 3.67
C MET A 405 5.47 -14.37 3.69
N THR A 406 4.85 -13.23 3.39
CA THR A 406 3.39 -13.09 3.48
C THR A 406 2.80 -12.57 2.17
N LEU A 407 1.70 -13.17 1.73
CA LEU A 407 0.81 -12.63 0.72
C LEU A 407 -0.58 -12.47 1.32
N VAL A 408 -1.04 -11.24 1.51
CA VAL A 408 -2.45 -10.99 1.81
C VAL A 408 -3.20 -10.91 0.49
N ILE A 409 -4.30 -11.64 0.37
CA ILE A 409 -5.22 -11.57 -0.77
C ILE A 409 -6.59 -11.14 -0.29
N VAL A 410 -7.28 -10.38 -1.14
CA VAL A 410 -8.68 -10.02 -0.88
C VAL A 410 -9.58 -10.58 -1.94
N THR A 411 -10.50 -11.42 -1.48
CA THR A 411 -11.36 -12.20 -2.35
C THR A 411 -12.82 -12.09 -1.93
N LEU A 412 -13.71 -12.57 -2.77
CA LEU A 412 -15.11 -12.83 -2.45
C LEU A 412 -15.58 -14.06 -3.26
N PRO A 413 -16.71 -14.69 -2.89
CA PRO A 413 -17.26 -15.80 -3.67
C PRO A 413 -17.56 -15.41 -5.11
N TYR A 414 -17.05 -16.19 -6.06
CA TYR A 414 -17.16 -15.90 -7.49
C TYR A 414 -18.62 -15.86 -7.97
N LYS A 415 -18.91 -14.94 -8.89
CA LYS A 415 -20.12 -14.93 -9.72
C LYS A 415 -19.73 -14.63 -11.16
N ASP A 416 -20.48 -15.22 -12.10
CA ASP A 416 -20.29 -14.94 -13.53
C ASP A 416 -20.43 -13.43 -13.80
N GLY A 417 -19.48 -12.88 -14.57
CA GLY A 417 -19.44 -11.47 -14.89
C GLY A 417 -18.61 -10.60 -13.94
N ASP A 418 -18.04 -11.16 -12.86
CA ASP A 418 -17.13 -10.42 -11.97
C ASP A 418 -15.91 -9.86 -12.70
N GLU A 419 -15.40 -10.59 -13.69
CA GLU A 419 -14.33 -10.17 -14.60
C GLU A 419 -14.69 -8.94 -15.46
N ASN A 420 -15.94 -8.45 -15.41
CA ASN A 420 -16.38 -7.24 -16.11
C ASN A 420 -16.51 -6.01 -15.20
N ILE A 421 -16.38 -6.18 -13.87
CA ILE A 421 -16.53 -5.10 -12.90
C ILE A 421 -15.19 -4.35 -12.74
N SER A 422 -15.17 -3.03 -12.98
CA SER A 422 -14.00 -2.18 -12.71
C SER A 422 -13.79 -2.03 -11.20
N LEU A 423 -12.55 -2.18 -10.74
CA LEU A 423 -12.20 -2.02 -9.32
C LEU A 423 -11.71 -0.61 -8.96
N LYS A 424 -11.25 0.16 -9.94
CA LYS A 424 -10.90 1.59 -9.79
C LYS A 424 -11.41 2.40 -10.97
#